data_AF-A0A7Y7TG83-F1
#
_entry.id   AF-A0A7Y7TG83-F1
#
_cell.length_a   1.000
_cell.length_b   1.000
_cell.length_c   1.000
_cell.angle_alpha   90.00
_cell.angle_beta   90.00
_cell.angle_gamma   90.00
#
_symmetry.space_group_name_H-M   'P 1'
#
loop_
_entity.id
_entity.type
_entity.pdbx_description
1 polymer ?
#
loop_
_entity_poly.entity_id
_entity_poly.type
_entity_poly.pdbx_seq_one_letter_code
_entity_poly.pdbx_strand_id
1 'polypeptide(L)'
;VIATGETYSVRTFAEMVFKRLGMPLEWQGSGVDEIGINTNSGEIVIRIDPKYFRPAEVDLLLGDPSKARRQLGWKLKTSFEQLVAMMTDADFEMAEREKRADG
;
A
#
# COMPACT_ATOMS: atom_id res chain seq x y z
N VAL A 1 -16.28 16.41 5.50
CA VAL A 1 -15.49 15.20 5.18
C VAL A 1 -14.24 15.22 6.03
N ILE A 2 -13.82 14.07 6.53
CA ILE A 2 -12.53 13.87 7.18
C ILE A 2 -11.67 13.08 6.19
N ALA A 3 -10.53 13.64 5.79
CA ALA A 3 -9.64 13.06 4.79
C ALA A 3 -8.25 13.67 4.91
N THR A 4 -7.23 12.96 4.44
CA THR A 4 -5.83 13.45 4.41
C THR A 4 -5.68 14.66 3.49
N GLY A 5 -6.44 14.70 2.39
CA GLY A 5 -6.23 15.65 1.29
C GLY A 5 -5.21 15.16 0.26
N GLU A 6 -4.78 13.91 0.38
CA GLU A 6 -3.78 13.25 -0.48
C GLU A 6 -4.35 11.94 -1.01
N THR A 7 -3.87 11.48 -2.16
CA THR A 7 -4.30 10.23 -2.79
C THR A 7 -3.10 9.53 -3.41
N TYR A 8 -3.08 8.20 -3.33
CA TYR A 8 -1.97 7.36 -3.76
C TYR A 8 -2.53 6.13 -4.47
N SER A 9 -1.80 5.62 -5.45
CA SER A 9 -2.18 4.39 -6.15
C SER A 9 -1.89 3.14 -5.31
N VAL A 10 -2.59 2.04 -5.60
CA VAL A 10 -2.28 0.72 -5.04
C VAL A 10 -0.84 0.30 -5.37
N ARG A 11 -0.35 0.65 -6.56
CA ARG A 11 1.03 0.41 -6.98
C ARG A 11 2.03 1.09 -6.05
N THR A 12 1.84 2.38 -5.76
CA THR A 12 2.71 3.15 -4.87
C THR A 12 2.73 2.56 -3.46
N PHE A 13 1.56 2.11 -2.96
CA PHE A 13 1.50 1.41 -1.67
C PHE A 13 2.34 0.14 -1.68
N ALA A 14 2.18 -0.71 -2.70
CA ALA A 14 2.97 -1.95 -2.84
C ALA A 14 4.48 -1.66 -2.92
N GLU A 15 4.91 -0.71 -3.75
CA GLU A 15 6.31 -0.31 -3.88
C GLU A 15 6.92 0.12 -2.54
N MET A 16 6.18 0.88 -1.72
CA MET A 16 6.67 1.33 -0.43
C MET A 16 6.78 0.20 0.61
N VAL A 17 5.81 -0.71 0.64
CA VAL A 17 5.85 -1.91 1.49
C VAL A 17 7.06 -2.76 1.13
N PHE A 18 7.19 -3.12 -0.14
CA PHE A 18 8.25 -4.00 -0.63
C PHE A 18 9.64 -3.36 -0.49
N LYS A 19 9.78 -2.06 -0.75
CA LYS A 19 11.02 -1.32 -0.47
C LYS A 19 11.38 -1.37 1.01
N ARG A 20 10.40 -1.22 1.92
CA ARG A 20 10.64 -1.29 3.38
C ARG A 20 11.09 -2.68 3.83
N LEU A 21 10.60 -3.73 3.19
CA LEU A 21 11.03 -5.12 3.41
C LEU A 21 12.37 -5.47 2.74
N GLY A 22 13.04 -4.52 2.09
CA GLY A 22 14.31 -4.78 1.38
C GLY A 22 14.14 -5.58 0.08
N MET A 23 12.95 -5.51 -0.53
CA MET A 23 12.57 -6.22 -1.75
C MET A 23 12.11 -5.23 -2.85
N PRO A 24 12.96 -4.31 -3.33
CA PRO A 24 12.60 -3.35 -4.36
C PRO A 24 11.90 -4.00 -5.57
N LEU A 25 10.80 -3.39 -6.03
CA LEU A 25 9.99 -3.89 -7.13
C LEU A 25 10.37 -3.26 -8.46
N GLU A 26 10.36 -4.09 -9.51
CA GLU A 26 10.29 -3.69 -10.91
C GLU A 26 9.02 -4.25 -11.53
N TRP A 27 8.31 -3.44 -12.31
CA TRP A 27 7.08 -3.84 -12.98
C TRP A 27 7.34 -4.16 -14.43
N GLN A 28 6.82 -5.31 -14.89
CA GLN A 28 6.93 -5.76 -16.28
C GLN A 28 5.57 -6.24 -16.78
N GLY A 29 5.29 -6.01 -18.06
CA GLY A 29 3.98 -6.31 -18.66
C GLY A 29 2.99 -5.15 -18.55
N SER A 30 1.71 -5.43 -18.78
CA SER A 30 0.65 -4.42 -18.74
C SER A 30 -0.72 -5.06 -18.52
N GLY A 31 -1.66 -4.31 -17.94
CA GLY A 31 -3.01 -4.81 -17.69
C GLY A 31 -3.00 -6.02 -16.76
N VAL A 32 -3.73 -7.07 -17.10
CA VAL A 32 -3.83 -8.30 -16.29
C VAL A 32 -2.55 -9.15 -16.33
N ASP A 33 -1.70 -8.95 -17.35
CA ASP A 33 -0.43 -9.66 -17.52
C ASP A 33 0.73 -8.94 -16.81
N GLU A 34 0.47 -7.83 -16.12
CA GLU A 34 1.50 -7.13 -15.37
C GLU A 34 1.93 -7.91 -14.12
N ILE A 35 3.25 -7.95 -13.90
CA ILE A 35 3.90 -8.63 -12.78
C ILE A 35 4.83 -7.67 -12.04
N GLY A 36 4.95 -7.87 -10.72
CA GLY A 36 5.95 -7.21 -9.89
C GLY A 36 7.07 -8.19 -9.55
N ILE A 37 8.30 -7.83 -9.92
CA ILE A 37 9.50 -8.64 -9.73
C ILE A 37 10.37 -7.99 -8.66
N ASN A 38 10.83 -8.78 -7.69
CA ASN A 38 11.84 -8.32 -6.74
C ASN A 38 13.19 -8.23 -7.46
N THR A 39 13.77 -7.03 -7.58
CA THR A 39 15.02 -6.83 -8.32
C THR A 39 16.23 -7.50 -7.64
N ASN A 40 16.12 -7.84 -6.35
CA ASN A 40 17.19 -8.50 -5.62
C ASN A 40 17.27 -10.01 -5.91
N SER A 41 16.11 -10.68 -6.05
CA SER A 41 16.07 -12.13 -6.29
C SER A 41 15.69 -12.52 -7.73
N GLY A 42 15.10 -11.61 -8.51
CA GLY A 42 14.52 -11.90 -9.81
C GLY A 42 13.19 -12.65 -9.74
N GLU A 43 12.65 -12.86 -8.54
CA GLU A 43 11.41 -13.61 -8.34
C GLU A 43 10.18 -12.74 -8.57
N ILE A 44 9.13 -13.34 -9.13
CA ILE A 44 7.82 -12.71 -9.26
C ILE A 44 7.12 -12.76 -7.90
N VAL A 45 6.90 -11.59 -7.31
CA VAL A 45 6.29 -11.42 -5.98
C VAL A 45 4.88 -10.82 -6.05
N ILE A 46 4.48 -10.24 -7.19
CA ILE A 46 3.12 -9.75 -7.43
C ILE A 46 2.62 -10.23 -8.79
N ARG A 47 1.36 -10.67 -8.84
CA ARG A 47 0.58 -10.92 -10.06
C ARG A 47 -0.81 -10.31 -9.92
N ILE A 48 -1.39 -9.90 -11.05
CA ILE A 48 -2.75 -9.36 -11.10
C ILE A 48 -3.73 -10.50 -11.43
N ASP A 49 -4.77 -10.63 -10.60
CA ASP A 49 -5.84 -11.60 -10.83
C ASP A 49 -7.17 -10.84 -11.04
N PRO A 50 -7.79 -10.94 -12.23
CA PRO A 50 -9.03 -10.25 -12.55
C PRO A 50 -10.19 -10.56 -11.59
N LYS A 51 -10.14 -11.67 -10.84
CA LYS A 51 -11.17 -11.99 -9.84
C LYS A 51 -11.31 -10.93 -8.75
N TYR A 52 -10.28 -10.11 -8.52
CA TYR A 52 -10.29 -9.04 -7.53
C TYR A 52 -10.84 -7.71 -8.09
N PHE A 53 -11.13 -7.63 -9.38
CA PHE A 53 -11.70 -6.44 -9.99
C PHE A 53 -13.18 -6.31 -9.63
N ARG A 54 -13.64 -5.07 -9.42
CA ARG A 54 -15.04 -4.80 -9.12
C ARG A 54 -15.80 -4.50 -10.42
N PRO A 55 -17.08 -4.93 -10.54
CA PRO A 55 -17.90 -4.60 -11.71
C PRO A 55 -18.08 -3.10 -11.97
N ALA A 56 -17.97 -2.30 -10.91
CA ALA A 56 -17.93 -0.84 -10.98
C ALA A 56 -16.71 -0.37 -10.18
N GLU A 57 -15.74 0.21 -10.87
CA GLU A 57 -14.53 0.74 -10.27
C GLU A 57 -14.73 2.20 -9.86
N VAL A 58 -14.00 2.63 -8.84
CA VAL A 58 -13.95 4.05 -8.45
C VAL A 58 -12.54 4.55 -8.75
N ASP A 59 -12.40 5.32 -9.82
CA ASP A 59 -11.09 5.68 -10.38
C ASP A 59 -10.24 6.53 -9.42
N LEU A 60 -10.86 7.45 -8.67
CA LEU A 60 -10.15 8.37 -7.80
C LEU A 60 -11.00 8.83 -6.62
N LEU A 61 -10.43 8.75 -5.42
CA LEU A 61 -10.98 9.37 -4.22
C LEU A 61 -9.98 10.40 -3.69
N LEU A 62 -10.44 11.65 -3.58
CA LEU A 62 -9.70 12.76 -3.00
C LEU A 62 -10.64 13.63 -2.17
N GLY A 63 -10.49 13.58 -0.85
CA GLY A 63 -11.34 14.34 0.07
C GLY A 63 -10.75 15.69 0.46
N ASP A 64 -11.57 16.75 0.49
CA ASP A 64 -11.18 18.06 1.03
C ASP A 64 -11.58 18.20 2.52
N PRO A 65 -10.62 18.22 3.46
CA PRO A 65 -10.88 18.41 4.89
C PRO A 65 -10.98 19.88 5.33
N SER A 66 -11.01 20.85 4.41
CA SER A 66 -10.97 22.29 4.74
C SER A 66 -12.04 22.73 5.72
N LYS A 67 -13.27 22.20 5.61
CA LYS A 67 -14.35 22.48 6.59
C LYS A 67 -14.00 21.99 7.99
N ALA A 68 -13.50 20.77 8.12
CA ALA A 68 -13.13 20.17 9.40
C ALA A 68 -11.92 20.88 10.04
N ARG A 69 -10.92 21.26 9.22
CA ARG A 69 -9.79 22.08 9.66
C ARG A 69 -10.26 23.40 10.29
N ARG A 70 -11.17 24.12 9.62
CA ARG A 70 -11.68 25.42 10.09
C ARG A 70 -12.58 25.30 11.33
N GLN A 71 -13.50 24.33 11.35
CA GLN A 71 -14.54 24.27 12.39
C GLN A 71 -14.11 23.47 13.63
N LEU A 72 -13.23 22.49 13.45
CA LEU A 72 -12.88 21.52 14.51
C LEU A 72 -11.39 21.55 14.87
N GLY A 73 -10.59 22.40 14.21
CA GLY A 73 -9.13 22.36 14.35
C GLY A 73 -8.50 21.03 13.91
N TRP A 74 -9.24 20.23 13.12
CA TRP A 74 -8.81 18.89 12.72
C TRP A 74 -7.53 18.96 11.89
N LYS A 75 -6.55 18.11 12.21
CA LYS A 75 -5.28 18.01 11.48
C LYS A 75 -4.85 16.56 11.36
N LEU A 76 -4.27 16.23 10.21
CA LEU A 76 -3.64 14.94 9.98
C LEU A 76 -2.43 14.80 10.91
N LYS A 77 -2.30 13.65 11.58
CA LYS A 77 -1.17 13.33 12.47
C LYS A 77 -0.24 12.27 11.91
N THR A 78 -0.73 11.47 10.97
CA THR A 78 -0.04 10.32 10.39
C THR A 78 0.00 10.51 8.89
N SER A 79 1.20 10.59 8.32
CA SER A 79 1.38 10.64 6.87
C SER A 79 1.14 9.27 6.23
N PHE A 80 1.03 9.24 4.91
CA PHE A 80 0.92 7.99 4.16
C PHE A 80 2.14 7.08 4.38
N GLU A 81 3.34 7.64 4.35
CA GLU A 81 4.60 6.92 4.58
C GLU A 81 4.66 6.32 5.99
N GLN A 82 4.22 7.07 7.00
CA GLN A 82 4.15 6.58 8.38
C GLN A 82 3.13 5.45 8.52
N LEU A 83 1.97 5.56 7.86
CA LEU A 83 0.96 4.51 7.86
C LEU A 83 1.49 3.22 7.24
N VAL A 84 2.11 3.30 6.05
CA VAL A 84 2.72 2.15 5.38
C VAL A 84 3.79 1.51 6.28
N ALA A 85 4.64 2.32 6.91
CA ALA A 85 5.66 1.83 7.81
C ALA A 85 5.07 1.05 9.00
N MET A 86 4.10 1.65 9.71
CA MET A 86 3.46 1.02 10.87
C MET A 86 2.78 -0.29 10.53
N MET A 87 2.05 -0.36 9.41
CA MET A 87 1.37 -1.57 8.97
C MET A 87 2.39 -2.67 8.62
N THR A 88 3.39 -2.33 7.81
CA THR A 88 4.40 -3.29 7.36
C THR A 88 5.21 -3.87 8.51
N ASP A 89 5.65 -3.02 9.45
CA ASP A 89 6.44 -3.46 10.61
C ASP A 89 5.64 -4.40 11.51
N ALA A 90 4.36 -4.08 11.74
CA ALA A 90 3.48 -4.88 12.58
C ALA A 90 3.24 -6.28 11.99
N ASP A 91 2.94 -6.35 10.68
CA ASP A 91 2.73 -7.63 9.99
C ASP A 91 4.03 -8.45 9.92
N PHE A 92 5.18 -7.80 9.70
CA PHE A 92 6.48 -8.48 9.71
C PHE A 92 6.82 -9.07 11.08
N GLU A 93 6.58 -8.31 12.16
CA GLU A 93 6.77 -8.81 13.52
C GLU A 93 5.84 -9.98 13.84
N MET A 94 4.58 -9.93 13.39
CA MET A 94 3.61 -11.02 13.54
C MET A 94 4.09 -12.28 12.82
N ALA A 95 4.49 -12.16 11.55
CA ALA A 95 4.98 -13.29 10.75
C ALA A 95 6.25 -13.94 11.36
N GLU A 96 7.16 -13.12 11.91
CA GLU A 96 8.36 -13.63 12.60
C GLU A 96 8.02 -14.41 13.88
N ARG A 97 6.95 -14.03 14.59
CA ARG A 97 6.48 -14.76 15.78
C ARG A 97 5.85 -16.09 15.39
N GLU A 98 5.02 -16.12 14.35
CA GLU A 98 4.38 -17.34 13.85
C GLU A 98 5.42 -18.36 13.38
N LYS A 99 6.41 -17.92 12.59
CA LYS A 99 7.51 -18.76 12.12
C LYS A 99 8.31 -19.43 13.26
N ARG A 100 8.42 -18.76 14.41
CA ARG A 100 9.11 -19.30 15.61
C ARG A 100 8.25 -20.22 16.44
N ALA A 101 6.93 -20.15 16.32
CA ALA A 101 5.99 -21.02 17.04
C ALA A 101 5.81 -22.37 16.33
N ASP A 102 5.98 -22.40 15.00
CA ASP A 102 5.79 -23.58 14.15
C ASP A 102 7.08 -24.37 13.88
N GLY A 103 8.22 -23.97 14.46
CA GLY A 103 9.53 -24.63 14.32
C GLY A 103 10.07 -25.17 15.65
#